data_AF-A0A4Y3I067-F1
#
_entry.id   AF-A0A4Y3I067-F1
#
_cell.length_a   1.000
_cell.length_b   1.000
_cell.length_c   1.000
_cell.angle_alpha   90.00
_cell.angle_beta   90.00
_cell.angle_gamma   90.00
#
_symmetry.space_group_name_H-M   'P 1'
#
loop_
_entity.id
_entity.type
_entity.pdbx_description
1 polymer ?
#
loop_
_entity_poly.entity_id
_entity_poly.type
_entity_poly.pdbx_seq_one_letter_code
_entity_poly.pdbx_strand_id
1 'polypeptide(L)'
;MHQESTLVELPMNQKNAADVLILDDDVVFRNLVRSLLETQNYRVFEADNGLEGLQHLENHVPDLVICDIEMPLLNGMEFVEEVSQQYPSLPLIVISGTEKMSVVAKALKFGIKDFVTKPILNPTHLLSTVESTLKEAKDSALGARDFTSQWFQLNPQGELPEDQELHWHLEYLDNHPDISRDVLQALVPEQKTSQGVWNCHFRVLQSSESMPIVYDYAWSMNGQFLFYVLDSDSAQQYGVSTTLLVRALFNDYIRSQESQVFHIQDLVNNLEKAIRYADCGEPINALVGLADFSNREFKVISAGIDGSWSSSNVNHTLENQESLGGDKVLHQEQFVLATTGKNSLKLSGIVDANCQIVIESKAT
;
A
#
# COMPACT_ATOMS: atom_id res chain seq x y z
N MET A 1 -52.44 22.96 -34.62
CA MET A 1 -52.21 23.87 -33.48
C MET A 1 -51.54 23.06 -32.39
N HIS A 2 -50.41 23.58 -31.94
CA HIS A 2 -49.37 22.89 -31.17
C HIS A 2 -49.87 22.27 -29.86
N GLN A 3 -49.51 21.00 -29.62
CA GLN A 3 -49.40 20.46 -28.27
C GLN A 3 -48.01 20.81 -27.77
N GLU A 4 -47.94 21.64 -26.73
CA GLU A 4 -46.72 21.91 -25.98
C GLU A 4 -46.33 20.66 -25.19
N SER A 5 -45.19 20.08 -25.57
CA SER A 5 -44.51 19.04 -24.81
C SER A 5 -43.89 19.67 -23.57
N THR A 6 -44.52 19.52 -22.41
CA THR A 6 -43.89 19.87 -21.14
C THR A 6 -42.81 18.82 -20.84
N LEU A 7 -41.55 19.18 -21.08
CA LEU A 7 -40.40 18.40 -20.62
C LEU A 7 -40.40 18.45 -19.09
N VAL A 8 -40.63 17.30 -18.46
CA VAL A 8 -40.35 17.10 -17.04
C VAL A 8 -38.84 17.04 -16.90
N GLU A 9 -38.22 18.10 -16.39
CA GLU A 9 -36.83 18.05 -15.95
C GLU A 9 -36.72 17.04 -14.81
N LEU A 10 -36.03 15.93 -15.08
CA LEU A 10 -35.58 14.99 -14.04
C LEU A 10 -34.56 15.72 -13.15
N PRO A 11 -34.66 15.61 -11.81
CA PRO A 11 -33.75 16.32 -10.92
C PRO A 11 -32.30 15.90 -11.21
N MET A 12 -31.44 16.89 -11.42
CA MET A 12 -30.00 16.68 -11.49
C MET A 12 -29.52 15.97 -10.22
N ASN A 13 -28.70 14.94 -10.43
CA ASN A 13 -28.10 14.09 -9.42
C ASN A 13 -27.33 14.94 -8.38
N GLN A 14 -27.98 15.34 -7.28
CA GLN A 14 -27.31 15.96 -6.14
C GLN A 14 -26.47 14.86 -5.46
N LYS A 15 -25.20 14.76 -5.85
CA LYS A 15 -24.20 14.09 -5.00
C LYS A 15 -24.22 14.84 -3.66
N ASN A 16 -24.57 14.17 -2.56
CA ASN A 16 -24.37 14.74 -1.23
C ASN A 16 -22.90 15.19 -1.12
N ALA A 17 -22.71 16.45 -0.71
CA ALA A 17 -21.41 17.01 -0.39
C ALA A 17 -20.74 16.12 0.67
N ALA A 18 -19.49 15.70 0.44
CA ALA A 18 -18.73 14.97 1.44
C ALA A 18 -18.25 15.95 2.53
N ASP A 19 -18.28 15.48 3.78
CA ASP A 19 -17.85 16.23 4.95
C ASP A 19 -16.35 16.03 5.17
N VAL A 20 -15.59 17.12 5.24
CA VAL A 20 -14.13 17.11 5.44
C VAL A 20 -13.78 17.89 6.69
N LEU A 21 -13.02 17.27 7.61
CA LEU A 21 -12.48 17.95 8.79
C LEU A 21 -11.03 18.36 8.54
N ILE A 22 -10.71 19.63 8.71
CA ILE A 22 -9.34 20.16 8.62
C ILE A 22 -8.84 20.50 10.03
N LEU A 23 -7.68 19.98 10.40
CA LEU A 23 -6.96 20.33 11.61
C LEU A 23 -5.65 21.04 11.24
N ASP A 24 -5.50 22.29 11.65
CA ASP A 24 -4.28 23.08 11.42
C ASP A 24 -4.26 24.25 12.38
N ASP A 25 -3.13 24.61 13.00
CA ASP A 25 -3.06 25.76 13.91
C ASP A 25 -2.87 27.10 13.18
N ASP A 26 -2.39 27.06 11.93
CA ASP A 26 -2.28 28.23 11.07
C ASP A 26 -3.64 28.57 10.43
N VAL A 27 -4.31 29.56 11.00
CA VAL A 27 -5.59 30.08 10.51
C VAL A 27 -5.55 30.53 9.05
N VAL A 28 -4.40 31.01 8.54
CA VAL A 28 -4.27 31.47 7.15
C VAL A 28 -4.27 30.26 6.22
N PHE A 29 -3.47 29.24 6.55
CA PHE A 29 -3.41 28.00 5.79
C PHE A 29 -4.74 27.23 5.84
N ARG A 30 -5.34 27.12 7.03
CA ARG A 30 -6.66 26.47 7.19
C ARG A 30 -7.74 27.15 6.35
N ASN A 31 -7.77 28.48 6.30
CA ASN A 31 -8.69 29.24 5.44
C ASN A 31 -8.43 29.03 3.95
N LEU A 32 -7.16 28.89 3.53
CA LEU A 32 -6.81 28.59 2.15
C LEU A 32 -7.36 27.21 1.74
N VAL A 33 -7.09 26.18 2.53
CA VAL A 33 -7.56 24.80 2.26
C VAL A 33 -9.08 24.73 2.28
N ARG A 34 -9.73 25.36 3.28
CA ARG A 34 -11.20 25.45 3.34
C ARG A 34 -11.77 26.06 2.07
N SER A 35 -11.27 27.24 1.68
CA SER A 35 -11.77 27.94 0.50
C SER A 35 -11.61 27.10 -0.77
N LEU A 36 -10.49 26.38 -0.89
CA LEU A 36 -10.23 25.47 -2.01
C LEU A 36 -11.24 24.32 -2.05
N LEU A 37 -11.49 23.66 -0.92
CA LEU A 37 -12.41 22.52 -0.85
C LEU A 37 -13.88 22.93 -1.03
N GLU A 38 -14.29 24.07 -0.48
CA GLU A 38 -15.63 24.62 -0.66
C GLU A 38 -15.94 24.91 -2.14
N THR A 39 -14.93 25.26 -2.96
CA THR A 39 -15.12 25.44 -4.42
C THR A 39 -15.50 24.13 -5.14
N GLN A 40 -15.22 22.98 -4.54
CA GLN A 40 -15.57 21.65 -5.05
C GLN A 40 -16.84 21.08 -4.41
N ASN A 41 -17.65 21.91 -3.74
CA ASN A 41 -18.86 21.52 -3.00
C ASN A 41 -18.60 20.55 -1.84
N TYR A 42 -17.41 20.55 -1.23
CA TYR A 42 -17.21 19.86 0.06
C TYR A 42 -17.73 20.70 1.21
N ARG A 43 -18.24 20.05 2.26
CA ARG A 43 -18.60 20.72 3.52
C ARG A 43 -17.42 20.63 4.47
N VAL A 44 -16.87 21.76 4.85
CA VAL A 44 -15.65 21.81 5.64
C VAL A 44 -15.96 22.11 7.11
N PHE A 45 -15.36 21.32 8.00
CA PHE A 45 -15.26 21.58 9.43
C PHE A 45 -13.82 21.89 9.76
N GLU A 46 -13.59 22.74 10.76
CA GLU A 46 -12.26 23.22 11.14
C GLU A 46 -12.02 22.92 12.62
N ALA A 47 -10.78 22.55 12.94
CA ALA A 47 -10.25 22.50 14.29
C ALA A 47 -8.84 23.11 14.31
N ASP A 48 -8.47 23.77 15.40
CA ASP A 48 -7.16 24.42 15.54
C ASP A 48 -6.09 23.53 16.22
N ASN A 49 -6.51 22.36 16.75
CA ASN A 49 -5.61 21.37 17.35
C ASN A 49 -6.25 19.97 17.41
N GLY A 50 -5.46 18.96 17.76
CA GLY A 50 -5.91 17.57 17.82
C GLY A 50 -7.04 17.28 18.83
N LEU A 51 -7.12 18.01 19.96
CA LEU A 51 -8.19 17.80 20.96
C LEU A 51 -9.55 18.28 20.42
N GLU A 52 -9.58 19.45 19.78
CA GLU A 52 -10.80 19.95 19.13
C GLU A 52 -11.23 19.01 17.99
N GLY A 53 -10.24 18.48 17.24
CA GLY A 53 -10.48 17.43 16.25
C GLY A 53 -11.14 16.18 16.83
N LEU A 54 -10.64 15.64 17.95
CA LEU A 54 -11.25 14.47 18.61
C LEU A 54 -12.67 14.79 19.10
N GLN A 55 -12.90 15.98 19.67
CA GLN A 55 -14.23 16.42 20.07
C GLN A 55 -15.19 16.52 18.88
N HIS A 56 -14.70 16.92 17.72
CA HIS A 56 -15.48 16.88 16.49
C HIS A 56 -15.89 15.45 16.13
N LEU A 57 -14.95 14.50 16.16
CA LEU A 57 -15.21 13.09 15.82
C LEU A 57 -16.22 12.43 16.77
N GLU A 58 -16.23 12.81 18.06
CA GLU A 58 -17.23 12.33 19.02
C GLU A 58 -18.66 12.77 18.66
N ASN A 59 -18.81 13.95 18.04
CA ASN A 59 -20.11 14.51 17.69
C ASN A 59 -20.56 14.14 16.27
N HIS A 60 -19.62 14.07 15.33
CA HIS A 60 -19.87 13.85 13.92
C HIS A 60 -18.62 13.28 13.24
N VAL A 61 -18.74 12.08 12.68
CA VAL A 61 -17.65 11.45 11.92
C VAL A 61 -17.70 11.97 10.47
N PRO A 62 -16.66 12.69 10.00
CA PRO A 62 -16.58 13.19 8.63
C PRO A 62 -16.29 12.05 7.65
N ASP A 63 -16.37 12.32 6.34
CA ASP A 63 -15.96 11.38 5.30
C ASP A 63 -14.43 11.35 5.11
N LEU A 64 -13.72 12.41 5.51
CA LEU A 64 -12.27 12.56 5.40
C LEU A 64 -11.72 13.50 6.48
N VAL A 65 -10.53 13.21 6.98
CA VAL A 65 -9.74 14.13 7.80
C VAL A 65 -8.48 14.57 7.08
N ILE A 66 -8.18 15.87 7.14
CA ILE A 66 -6.92 16.48 6.71
C ILE A 66 -6.27 17.07 7.96
N CYS A 67 -5.08 16.60 8.34
CA CYS A 67 -4.46 16.97 9.62
C CYS A 67 -3.03 17.48 9.42
N ASP A 68 -2.72 18.65 9.99
CA ASP A 68 -1.34 19.06 10.20
C ASP A 68 -0.66 18.22 11.28
N ILE A 69 0.65 18.01 11.18
CA ILE A 69 1.42 17.27 12.17
C ILE A 69 1.83 18.17 13.33
N GLU A 70 2.32 19.38 13.01
CA GLU A 70 2.91 20.28 14.01
C GLU A 70 1.85 21.24 14.56
N MET A 71 1.06 20.76 15.54
CA MET A 71 0.03 21.56 16.21
C MET A 71 0.24 21.59 17.75
N PRO A 72 -0.23 22.65 18.44
CA PRO A 72 -0.19 22.73 19.90
C PRO A 72 -1.18 21.77 20.57
N LEU A 73 -1.05 21.60 21.90
CA LEU A 73 -1.88 20.73 22.74
C LEU A 73 -1.72 19.24 22.38
N LEU A 74 -2.62 18.68 21.59
CA LEU A 74 -2.49 17.34 21.01
C LEU A 74 -1.96 17.51 19.59
N ASN A 75 -0.75 16.98 19.35
CA ASN A 75 -0.13 17.11 18.04
C ASN A 75 -0.82 16.20 17.02
N GLY A 76 -0.59 16.45 15.72
CA GLY A 76 -1.25 15.70 14.66
C GLY A 76 -0.89 14.21 14.63
N MET A 77 0.31 13.84 15.09
CA MET A 77 0.68 12.42 15.17
C MET A 77 -0.08 11.67 16.26
N GLU A 78 -0.22 12.28 17.44
CA GLU A 78 -1.01 11.73 18.53
C GLU A 78 -2.50 11.63 18.13
N PHE A 79 -3.00 12.64 17.41
CA PHE A 79 -4.33 12.61 16.82
C PHE A 79 -4.50 11.45 15.83
N VAL A 80 -3.58 11.31 14.86
CA VAL A 80 -3.62 10.24 13.85
C VAL A 80 -3.57 8.85 14.50
N GLU A 81 -2.73 8.66 15.53
CA GLU A 81 -2.65 7.42 16.29
C GLU A 81 -4.01 7.07 16.93
N GLU A 82 -4.60 8.00 17.68
CA GLU A 82 -5.88 7.79 18.36
C GLU A 82 -7.01 7.50 17.36
N VAL A 83 -7.07 8.25 16.25
CA VAL A 83 -8.08 8.08 15.22
C VAL A 83 -7.93 6.76 14.48
N SER A 84 -6.70 6.32 14.19
CA SER A 84 -6.45 5.02 13.54
C SER A 84 -6.99 3.84 14.35
N GLN A 85 -6.96 3.95 15.69
CA GLN A 85 -7.46 2.93 16.60
C GLN A 85 -8.97 2.98 16.77
N GLN A 86 -9.56 4.18 16.90
CA GLN A 86 -10.99 4.33 17.16
C GLN A 86 -11.86 4.34 15.90
N TYR A 87 -11.33 4.84 14.78
CA TYR A 87 -12.02 5.03 13.51
C TYR A 87 -11.20 4.44 12.34
N PRO A 88 -10.94 3.13 12.32
CA PRO A 88 -10.02 2.49 11.37
C PRO A 88 -10.45 2.59 9.90
N SER A 89 -11.70 2.99 9.61
CA SER A 89 -12.23 3.18 8.26
C SER A 89 -12.27 4.65 7.82
N LEU A 90 -11.97 5.59 8.72
CA LEU A 90 -11.94 7.01 8.41
C LEU A 90 -10.63 7.32 7.67
N PRO A 91 -10.66 7.75 6.40
CA PRO A 91 -9.44 8.13 5.72
C PRO A 91 -8.82 9.39 6.34
N LEU A 92 -7.49 9.39 6.50
CA LEU A 92 -6.70 10.52 6.96
C LEU A 92 -5.67 10.91 5.89
N ILE A 93 -5.63 12.19 5.55
CA ILE A 93 -4.54 12.81 4.79
C ILE A 93 -3.75 13.67 5.76
N VAL A 94 -2.43 13.50 5.76
CA VAL A 94 -1.54 14.30 6.59
C VAL A 94 -0.95 15.42 5.75
N ILE A 95 -0.97 16.64 6.27
CA ILE A 95 -0.27 17.78 5.69
C ILE A 95 0.85 18.17 6.66
N SER A 96 2.01 18.57 6.15
CA SER A 96 3.12 18.88 7.04
C SER A 96 4.05 19.93 6.44
N GLY A 97 4.42 20.92 7.26
CA GLY A 97 5.55 21.81 6.96
C GLY A 97 6.91 21.20 7.25
N THR A 98 6.95 20.02 7.88
CA THR A 98 8.18 19.29 8.16
C THR A 98 8.52 18.36 7.00
N GLU A 99 9.75 18.50 6.50
CA GLU A 99 10.41 17.63 5.52
C GLU A 99 11.05 16.39 6.19
N LYS A 100 10.68 16.06 7.43
CA LYS A 100 11.27 14.92 8.14
C LYS A 100 10.52 13.63 7.80
N MET A 101 11.14 12.75 7.02
CA MET A 101 10.52 11.46 6.71
C MET A 101 10.32 10.54 7.92
N SER A 102 11.04 10.76 9.02
CA SER A 102 10.77 10.03 10.27
C SER A 102 9.36 10.28 10.79
N VAL A 103 8.78 11.44 10.47
CA VAL A 103 7.41 11.79 10.81
C VAL A 103 6.43 11.14 9.83
N VAL A 104 6.73 11.17 8.53
CA VAL A 104 5.98 10.44 7.49
C VAL A 104 5.90 8.95 7.83
N ALA A 105 7.05 8.32 8.10
CA ALA A 105 7.16 6.91 8.47
C ALA A 105 6.28 6.52 9.65
N LYS A 106 6.22 7.38 10.68
CA LYS A 106 5.34 7.17 11.83
C LYS A 106 3.87 7.31 11.43
N ALA A 107 3.52 8.28 10.59
CA ALA A 107 2.14 8.50 10.17
C ALA A 107 1.64 7.31 9.34
N LEU A 108 2.52 6.74 8.50
CA LEU A 108 2.26 5.53 7.73
C LEU A 108 1.95 4.32 8.60
N LYS A 109 2.60 4.17 9.77
CA LYS A 109 2.27 3.10 10.75
C LYS A 109 0.81 3.16 11.22
N PHE A 110 0.16 4.30 11.09
CA PHE A 110 -1.23 4.52 11.49
C PHE A 110 -2.21 4.50 10.31
N GLY A 111 -1.77 4.08 9.11
CA GLY A 111 -2.66 3.82 7.98
C GLY A 111 -3.20 5.07 7.28
N ILE A 112 -2.46 6.18 7.32
CA ILE A 112 -2.81 7.39 6.55
C ILE A 112 -2.90 7.07 5.06
N LYS A 113 -3.78 7.79 4.36
CA LYS A 113 -4.04 7.60 2.94
C LYS A 113 -3.07 8.35 2.06
N ASP A 114 -2.68 9.56 2.46
CA ASP A 114 -1.73 10.38 1.72
C ASP A 114 -0.98 11.34 2.65
N PHE A 115 0.14 11.87 2.16
CA PHE A 115 0.95 12.89 2.81
C PHE A 115 1.24 14.03 1.81
N VAL A 116 0.98 15.28 2.22
CA VAL A 116 1.20 16.47 1.40
C VAL A 116 2.13 17.44 2.11
N THR A 117 3.15 17.96 1.43
CA THR A 117 4.05 18.96 2.00
C THR A 117 3.46 20.39 1.95
N LYS A 118 3.77 21.21 2.98
CA LYS A 118 3.55 22.65 2.96
C LYS A 118 4.81 23.37 2.42
N PRO A 119 4.67 24.46 1.65
CA PRO A 119 3.42 25.05 1.18
C PRO A 119 2.81 24.24 0.02
N ILE A 120 1.48 24.23 -0.09
CA ILE A 120 0.80 23.64 -1.25
C ILE A 120 1.11 24.51 -2.48
N LEU A 121 2.08 24.09 -3.30
CA LEU A 121 2.47 24.80 -4.51
C LEU A 121 1.46 24.62 -5.65
N ASN A 122 0.77 23.48 -5.67
CA ASN A 122 -0.23 23.14 -6.68
C ASN A 122 -1.58 22.79 -6.02
N PRO A 123 -2.54 23.72 -5.94
CA PRO A 123 -3.86 23.48 -5.34
C PRO A 123 -4.62 22.31 -5.98
N THR A 124 -4.37 22.05 -7.26
CA THR A 124 -4.99 20.95 -8.01
C THR A 124 -4.59 19.58 -7.44
N HIS A 125 -3.35 19.46 -6.93
CA HIS A 125 -2.83 18.22 -6.35
C HIS A 125 -3.61 17.83 -5.09
N LEU A 126 -3.81 18.78 -4.16
CA LEU A 126 -4.61 18.52 -2.96
C LEU A 126 -6.06 18.13 -3.32
N LEU A 127 -6.67 18.79 -4.30
CA LEU A 127 -8.03 18.44 -4.74
C LEU A 127 -8.11 17.03 -5.31
N SER A 128 -7.14 16.61 -6.14
CA SER A 128 -7.10 15.25 -6.69
C SER A 128 -6.85 14.19 -5.62
N THR A 129 -5.99 14.49 -4.64
CA THR A 129 -5.72 13.63 -3.47
C THR A 129 -6.99 13.41 -2.65
N VAL A 130 -7.73 14.49 -2.35
CA VAL A 130 -9.00 14.43 -1.62
C VAL A 130 -10.07 13.64 -2.38
N GLU A 131 -10.26 13.93 -3.68
CA GLU A 131 -11.25 13.24 -4.50
C GLU A 131 -10.96 11.73 -4.61
N SER A 132 -9.68 11.38 -4.84
CA SER A 132 -9.24 9.99 -4.94
C SER A 132 -9.47 9.26 -3.62
N THR A 133 -9.04 9.84 -2.50
CA THR A 133 -9.18 9.25 -1.17
C THR A 133 -10.65 9.01 -0.80
N LEU A 134 -11.53 9.98 -1.08
CA LEU A 134 -12.97 9.85 -0.82
C LEU A 134 -13.65 8.80 -1.71
N LYS A 135 -13.23 8.68 -2.97
CA LYS A 135 -13.73 7.65 -3.87
C LYS A 135 -13.33 6.26 -3.38
N GLU A 136 -12.09 6.11 -2.95
CA GLU A 136 -11.55 4.86 -2.43
C GLU A 136 -12.24 4.41 -1.15
N ALA A 137 -12.48 5.33 -0.20
CA ALA A 137 -13.17 5.04 1.05
C ALA A 137 -14.61 4.53 0.84
N LYS A 138 -15.27 4.94 -0.25
CA LYS A 138 -16.63 4.49 -0.60
C LYS A 138 -16.65 3.10 -1.22
N ASP A 139 -15.57 2.68 -1.85
CA ASP A 139 -15.45 1.37 -2.45
C ASP A 139 -14.99 0.34 -1.41
N SER A 140 -15.90 -0.07 -0.51
CA SER A 140 -15.66 -1.04 0.59
C SER A 140 -15.11 -2.42 0.15
N ALA A 141 -15.12 -2.73 -1.15
CA ALA A 141 -14.51 -3.95 -1.71
C ALA A 141 -13.02 -3.80 -2.07
N LEU A 142 -12.52 -2.56 -2.13
CA LEU A 142 -11.12 -2.20 -2.39
C LEU A 142 -10.42 -1.93 -1.06
N GLY A 143 -10.20 -3.00 -0.29
CA GLY A 143 -9.40 -2.94 0.94
C GLY A 143 -8.07 -2.24 0.69
N ALA A 144 -7.79 -1.24 1.52
CA ALA A 144 -6.49 -0.59 1.69
C ALA A 144 -5.70 -0.33 0.40
N ARG A 145 -6.09 0.70 -0.37
CA ARG A 145 -5.05 1.45 -1.08
C ARG A 145 -4.06 1.98 -0.04
N ASP A 146 -2.81 1.62 -0.27
CA ASP A 146 -1.65 2.04 0.48
C ASP A 146 -0.98 3.21 -0.25
N PHE A 147 -0.36 4.13 0.48
CA PHE A 147 0.16 5.41 -0.03
C PHE A 147 1.17 5.21 -1.17
N THR A 148 1.88 4.08 -1.21
CA THR A 148 2.80 3.74 -2.31
C THR A 148 2.09 3.75 -3.67
N SER A 149 0.83 3.33 -3.73
CA SER A 149 0.05 3.39 -4.98
C SER A 149 -0.21 4.81 -5.45
N GLN A 150 -0.17 5.81 -4.56
CA GLN A 150 -0.31 7.22 -4.89
C GLN A 150 1.00 7.83 -5.36
N TRP A 151 2.10 7.53 -4.67
CA TRP A 151 3.46 7.94 -5.06
C TRP A 151 3.85 7.44 -6.46
N PHE A 152 3.47 6.22 -6.82
CA PHE A 152 3.82 5.63 -8.11
C PHE A 152 2.65 5.65 -9.12
N GLN A 153 1.70 6.60 -9.01
CA GLN A 153 0.61 6.70 -9.99
C GLN A 153 1.16 6.96 -11.39
N LEU A 154 0.99 5.99 -12.29
CA LEU A 154 1.36 6.19 -13.68
C LEU A 154 0.45 7.26 -14.29
N ASN A 155 1.04 8.17 -15.05
CA ASN A 155 0.30 9.10 -15.89
C ASN A 155 -0.52 8.31 -16.95
N PRO A 156 -1.46 8.94 -17.67
CA PRO A 156 -2.24 8.27 -18.72
C PRO A 156 -1.40 7.61 -19.83
N GLN A 157 -0.12 7.92 -19.93
CA GLN A 157 0.86 7.37 -20.86
C GLN A 157 1.61 6.15 -20.29
N GLY A 158 1.42 5.81 -19.01
CA GLY A 158 2.06 4.67 -18.36
C GLY A 158 3.44 4.99 -17.78
N GLU A 159 3.80 6.26 -17.60
CA GLU A 159 5.07 6.71 -17.05
C GLU A 159 4.89 7.22 -15.62
N LEU A 160 5.91 7.06 -14.78
CA LEU A 160 5.91 7.65 -13.44
C LEU A 160 5.86 9.19 -13.55
N PRO A 161 5.17 9.91 -12.64
CA PRO A 161 5.13 11.36 -12.67
C PRO A 161 6.54 11.91 -12.45
N GLU A 162 6.97 12.90 -13.25
CA GLU A 162 8.21 13.66 -13.03
C GLU A 162 8.09 14.62 -11.81
N ASP A 163 7.17 14.37 -10.88
CA ASP A 163 6.94 15.25 -9.74
C ASP A 163 8.17 15.29 -8.84
N GLN A 164 8.65 16.51 -8.56
CA GLN A 164 9.85 16.75 -7.74
C GLN A 164 9.69 16.22 -6.31
N GLU A 165 8.45 16.17 -5.81
CA GLU A 165 8.12 15.71 -4.45
C GLU A 165 8.40 14.21 -4.28
N LEU A 166 7.98 13.36 -5.25
CA LEU A 166 8.27 11.92 -5.24
C LEU A 166 9.78 11.63 -5.26
N HIS A 167 10.49 12.28 -6.18
CA HIS A 167 11.93 12.06 -6.34
C HIS A 167 12.69 12.44 -5.08
N TRP A 168 12.37 13.60 -4.49
CA TRP A 168 12.96 14.02 -3.23
C TRP A 168 12.61 13.05 -2.10
N HIS A 169 11.38 12.54 -2.05
CA HIS A 169 10.96 11.60 -1.02
C HIS A 169 11.75 10.29 -1.06
N LEU A 170 11.88 9.71 -2.25
CA LEU A 170 12.62 8.48 -2.49
C LEU A 170 14.13 8.67 -2.22
N GLU A 171 14.70 9.77 -2.71
CA GLU A 171 16.10 10.11 -2.44
C GLU A 171 16.36 10.31 -0.94
N TYR A 172 15.44 10.94 -0.21
CA TYR A 172 15.58 11.08 1.24
C TYR A 172 15.61 9.71 1.93
N LEU A 173 14.69 8.80 1.58
CA LEU A 173 14.64 7.47 2.19
C LEU A 173 15.91 6.68 1.92
N ASP A 174 16.40 6.68 0.68
CA ASP A 174 17.64 5.97 0.34
C ASP A 174 18.86 6.53 1.09
N ASN A 175 18.83 7.81 1.49
CA ASN A 175 19.88 8.44 2.30
C ASN A 175 19.70 8.30 3.83
N HIS A 176 18.57 7.76 4.32
CA HIS A 176 18.27 7.63 5.75
C HIS A 176 17.79 6.21 6.12
N PRO A 177 18.71 5.23 6.30
CA PRO A 177 18.37 3.82 6.50
C PRO A 177 17.54 3.50 7.74
N ASP A 178 17.67 4.29 8.81
CA ASP A 178 16.86 4.18 10.02
C ASP A 178 15.38 4.48 9.75
N ILE A 179 15.12 5.56 9.00
CA ILE A 179 13.77 5.97 8.62
C ILE A 179 13.19 5.00 7.60
N SER A 180 13.98 4.59 6.61
CA SER A 180 13.56 3.61 5.61
C SER A 180 13.17 2.28 6.20
N ARG A 181 13.92 1.80 7.19
CA ARG A 181 13.57 0.61 7.96
C ARG A 181 12.22 0.79 8.67
N ASP A 182 12.02 1.94 9.30
CA ASP A 182 10.75 2.26 9.98
C ASP A 182 9.56 2.29 9.02
N VAL A 183 9.72 2.87 7.82
CA VAL A 183 8.69 2.90 6.76
C VAL A 183 8.38 1.48 6.28
N LEU A 184 9.39 0.73 5.87
CA LEU A 184 9.16 -0.61 5.32
C LEU A 184 8.56 -1.56 6.37
N GLN A 185 8.97 -1.45 7.64
CA GLN A 185 8.37 -2.21 8.74
C GLN A 185 6.90 -1.86 8.98
N ALA A 186 6.53 -0.59 8.82
CA ALA A 186 5.14 -0.12 8.96
C ALA A 186 4.19 -0.77 7.94
N LEU A 187 4.74 -1.13 6.78
CA LEU A 187 3.97 -1.60 5.63
C LEU A 187 3.74 -3.12 5.63
N VAL A 188 4.49 -3.88 6.42
CA VAL A 188 4.34 -5.33 6.48
C VAL A 188 2.99 -5.68 7.13
N PRO A 189 2.11 -6.45 6.45
CA PRO A 189 0.80 -6.81 6.98
C PRO A 189 0.91 -7.85 8.11
N GLU A 190 -0.23 -8.23 8.68
CA GLU A 190 -0.28 -9.30 9.68
C GLU A 190 0.36 -10.60 9.15
N GLN A 191 1.32 -11.13 9.92
CA GLN A 191 2.06 -12.34 9.58
C GLN A 191 1.20 -13.61 9.54
N LYS A 192 -0.02 -13.57 10.09
CA LYS A 192 -0.97 -14.67 10.08
C LYS A 192 -2.25 -14.21 9.42
N THR A 193 -2.74 -15.02 8.50
CA THR A 193 -3.97 -14.72 7.78
C THR A 193 -4.71 -16.02 7.49
N SER A 194 -6.03 -15.91 7.29
CA SER A 194 -6.85 -17.08 7.01
C SER A 194 -8.04 -16.73 6.12
N GLN A 195 -8.37 -17.63 5.21
CA GLN A 195 -9.61 -17.56 4.42
C GLN A 195 -10.26 -18.95 4.40
N GLY A 196 -11.50 -19.02 4.89
CA GLY A 196 -12.19 -20.29 5.07
C GLY A 196 -11.44 -21.24 6.01
N VAL A 197 -11.07 -22.42 5.49
CA VAL A 197 -10.32 -23.44 6.25
C VAL A 197 -8.81 -23.26 6.18
N TRP A 198 -8.31 -22.39 5.30
CA TRP A 198 -6.88 -22.24 5.07
C TRP A 198 -6.27 -21.18 5.98
N ASN A 199 -5.13 -21.50 6.58
CA ASN A 199 -4.28 -20.55 7.28
C ASN A 199 -2.95 -20.41 6.55
N CYS A 200 -2.52 -19.17 6.36
CA CYS A 200 -1.20 -18.82 5.87
C CYS A 200 -0.45 -18.07 6.97
N HIS A 201 0.81 -18.42 7.18
CA HIS A 201 1.67 -17.82 8.19
C HIS A 201 3.05 -17.56 7.62
N PHE A 202 3.45 -16.30 7.58
CA PHE A 202 4.80 -15.86 7.30
C PHE A 202 5.59 -15.70 8.61
N ARG A 203 6.77 -16.30 8.69
CA ARG A 203 7.69 -16.13 9.82
C ARG A 203 8.99 -15.58 9.30
N VAL A 204 9.46 -14.50 9.91
CA VAL A 204 10.79 -13.92 9.67
C VAL A 204 11.52 -13.84 11.00
N LEU A 205 12.77 -14.30 11.00
CA LEU A 205 13.73 -14.11 12.08
C LEU A 205 14.91 -13.34 11.50
N GLN A 206 15.00 -12.06 11.82
CA GLN A 206 16.04 -11.14 11.37
C GLN A 206 16.37 -10.14 12.48
N SER A 207 17.45 -9.39 12.33
CA SER A 207 17.80 -8.29 13.23
C SER A 207 16.78 -7.13 13.11
N SER A 208 16.46 -6.45 14.21
CA SER A 208 15.72 -5.18 14.14
C SER A 208 16.57 -4.03 13.59
N GLU A 209 17.88 -4.25 13.49
CA GLU A 209 18.84 -3.27 12.98
C GLU A 209 19.10 -3.35 11.47
N SER A 210 18.72 -4.47 10.84
CA SER A 210 18.86 -4.64 9.39
C SER A 210 17.68 -4.05 8.64
N MET A 211 17.89 -3.76 7.36
CA MET A 211 16.78 -3.49 6.45
C MET A 211 15.83 -4.71 6.42
N PRO A 212 14.50 -4.48 6.47
CA PRO A 212 13.57 -5.55 6.74
C PRO A 212 13.24 -6.37 5.49
N ILE A 213 13.16 -7.69 5.62
CA ILE A 213 12.49 -8.50 4.60
C ILE A 213 11.03 -8.08 4.53
N VAL A 214 10.62 -7.60 3.37
CA VAL A 214 9.25 -7.15 3.13
C VAL A 214 8.43 -8.32 2.59
N TYR A 215 7.32 -8.58 3.24
CA TYR A 215 6.35 -9.59 2.86
C TYR A 215 5.00 -8.91 2.64
N ASP A 216 4.29 -9.29 1.59
CA ASP A 216 2.91 -8.85 1.37
C ASP A 216 2.10 -9.94 0.68
N TYR A 217 0.77 -9.87 0.80
CA TYR A 217 -0.12 -10.89 0.25
C TYR A 217 -1.51 -10.36 -0.08
N ALA A 218 -2.20 -11.11 -0.93
CA ALA A 218 -3.61 -10.90 -1.23
C ALA A 218 -4.35 -12.23 -1.37
N TRP A 219 -5.58 -12.23 -0.85
CA TRP A 219 -6.55 -13.29 -1.05
C TRP A 219 -7.50 -12.92 -2.18
N SER A 220 -7.76 -13.86 -3.07
CA SER A 220 -8.85 -13.76 -4.03
C SER A 220 -10.05 -14.61 -3.61
N MET A 221 -11.25 -14.14 -3.95
CA MET A 221 -12.52 -14.86 -3.70
C MET A 221 -12.59 -16.21 -4.44
N ASN A 222 -11.77 -16.43 -5.46
CA ASN A 222 -11.70 -17.70 -6.18
C ASN A 222 -10.87 -18.80 -5.46
N GLY A 223 -10.35 -18.50 -4.26
CA GLY A 223 -9.50 -19.42 -3.51
C GLY A 223 -8.04 -19.42 -3.97
N GLN A 224 -7.53 -18.25 -4.36
CA GLN A 224 -6.11 -18.03 -4.60
C GLN A 224 -5.48 -17.16 -3.51
N PHE A 225 -4.27 -17.51 -3.11
CA PHE A 225 -3.43 -16.75 -2.19
C PHE A 225 -2.14 -16.38 -2.89
N LEU A 226 -2.03 -15.10 -3.24
CA LEU A 226 -0.88 -14.50 -3.90
C LEU A 226 -0.02 -13.80 -2.86
N PHE A 227 1.30 -13.93 -2.93
CA PHE A 227 2.22 -13.23 -2.06
C PHE A 227 3.55 -12.94 -2.74
N TYR A 228 4.30 -12.00 -2.17
CA TYR A 228 5.71 -11.84 -2.49
C TYR A 228 6.55 -11.69 -1.22
N VAL A 229 7.84 -11.97 -1.35
CA VAL A 229 8.89 -11.67 -0.36
C VAL A 229 9.98 -10.89 -1.08
N LEU A 230 10.45 -9.81 -0.49
CA LEU A 230 11.57 -8.99 -0.97
C LEU A 230 12.65 -8.90 0.09
N ASP A 231 13.89 -9.08 -0.33
CA ASP A 231 15.07 -8.72 0.46
C ASP A 231 15.46 -7.28 0.12
N SER A 232 14.97 -6.33 0.92
CA SER A 232 15.16 -4.88 0.67
C SER A 232 16.62 -4.43 0.74
N ASP A 233 17.52 -5.26 1.28
CA ASP A 233 18.95 -4.97 1.43
C ASP A 233 19.79 -5.52 0.27
N SER A 234 19.16 -6.27 -0.65
CA SER A 234 19.89 -6.96 -1.73
C SER A 234 20.26 -6.08 -2.93
N ALA A 235 19.60 -4.94 -3.10
CA ALA A 235 19.93 -3.96 -4.15
C ALA A 235 21.13 -3.11 -3.73
N GLN A 236 21.98 -2.69 -4.68
CA GLN A 236 23.18 -1.89 -4.35
C GLN A 236 22.82 -0.43 -4.06
N GLN A 237 21.84 0.11 -4.78
CA GLN A 237 21.24 1.44 -4.60
C GLN A 237 19.72 1.31 -4.73
N TYR A 238 19.00 2.34 -4.26
CA TYR A 238 17.55 2.46 -4.40
C TYR A 238 16.73 1.25 -3.90
N GLY A 239 17.26 0.46 -2.95
CA GLY A 239 16.59 -0.74 -2.45
C GLY A 239 15.24 -0.44 -1.80
N VAL A 240 15.13 0.70 -1.11
CA VAL A 240 13.87 1.16 -0.49
C VAL A 240 12.89 1.57 -1.58
N SER A 241 13.33 2.41 -2.50
CA SER A 241 12.53 2.92 -3.61
C SER A 241 11.99 1.79 -4.50
N THR A 242 12.85 0.82 -4.85
CA THR A 242 12.47 -0.39 -5.57
C THR A 242 11.45 -1.22 -4.78
N THR A 243 11.63 -1.37 -3.47
CA THR A 243 10.69 -2.10 -2.60
C THR A 243 9.31 -1.43 -2.59
N LEU A 244 9.25 -0.10 -2.48
CA LEU A 244 7.99 0.64 -2.52
C LEU A 244 7.33 0.58 -3.91
N LEU A 245 8.11 0.63 -4.98
CA LEU A 245 7.65 0.45 -6.36
C LEU A 245 7.01 -0.94 -6.55
N VAL A 246 7.68 -2.01 -6.13
CA VAL A 246 7.15 -3.38 -6.23
C VAL A 246 5.81 -3.49 -5.48
N ARG A 247 5.73 -2.92 -4.29
CA ARG A 247 4.49 -2.90 -3.51
C ARG A 247 3.36 -2.14 -4.20
N ALA A 248 3.65 -0.97 -4.76
CA ALA A 248 2.66 -0.18 -5.49
C ALA A 248 2.09 -0.95 -6.69
N LEU A 249 2.97 -1.58 -7.47
CA LEU A 249 2.60 -2.36 -8.65
C LEU A 249 1.91 -3.68 -8.30
N PHE A 250 2.28 -4.31 -7.19
CA PHE A 250 1.57 -5.47 -6.67
C PHE A 250 0.11 -5.14 -6.36
N ASN A 251 -0.10 -4.04 -5.63
CA ASN A 251 -1.43 -3.56 -5.29
C ASN A 251 -2.21 -3.15 -6.55
N ASP A 252 -1.57 -2.53 -7.53
CA ASP A 252 -2.21 -2.19 -8.80
C ASP A 252 -2.59 -3.41 -9.64
N TYR A 253 -1.71 -4.41 -9.68
CA TYR A 253 -1.97 -5.69 -10.33
C TYR A 253 -3.22 -6.36 -9.74
N ILE A 254 -3.35 -6.42 -8.42
CA ILE A 254 -4.53 -7.01 -7.77
C ILE A 254 -5.81 -6.27 -8.16
N ARG A 255 -5.77 -4.94 -8.18
CA ARG A 255 -6.94 -4.09 -8.50
C ARG A 255 -7.37 -4.20 -9.97
N SER A 256 -6.42 -4.38 -10.88
CA SER A 256 -6.69 -4.47 -12.32
C SER A 256 -7.24 -5.83 -12.75
N GLN A 257 -7.23 -6.87 -11.89
CA GLN A 257 -7.78 -8.18 -12.23
C GLN A 257 -9.31 -8.23 -12.17
N GLU A 258 -9.97 -7.97 -13.31
CA GLU A 258 -11.44 -8.06 -13.44
C GLU A 258 -11.99 -9.45 -13.09
N SER A 259 -11.27 -10.52 -13.45
CA SER A 259 -11.70 -11.91 -13.22
C SER A 259 -11.37 -12.44 -11.82
N GLN A 260 -10.67 -11.64 -10.99
CA GLN A 260 -10.13 -12.06 -9.69
C GLN A 260 -9.21 -13.29 -9.76
N VAL A 261 -8.70 -13.65 -10.95
CA VAL A 261 -7.73 -14.74 -11.12
C VAL A 261 -6.34 -14.13 -11.23
N PHE A 262 -5.41 -14.62 -10.41
CA PHE A 262 -4.02 -14.20 -10.41
C PHE A 262 -3.15 -15.12 -11.27
N HIS A 263 -2.21 -14.49 -11.98
CA HIS A 263 -1.22 -15.10 -12.83
C HIS A 263 0.15 -14.50 -12.50
N ILE A 264 0.99 -15.25 -11.76
CA ILE A 264 2.25 -14.69 -11.24
C ILE A 264 3.25 -14.30 -12.32
N GLN A 265 3.24 -14.95 -13.47
CA GLN A 265 4.12 -14.57 -14.57
C GLN A 265 3.77 -13.18 -15.12
N ASP A 266 2.48 -12.82 -15.19
CA ASP A 266 2.05 -11.51 -15.66
C ASP A 266 2.47 -10.41 -14.68
N LEU A 267 2.29 -10.67 -13.38
CA LEU A 267 2.77 -9.80 -12.31
C LEU A 267 4.30 -9.61 -12.40
N VAL A 268 5.07 -10.70 -12.45
CA VAL A 268 6.53 -10.63 -12.51
C VAL A 268 7.00 -9.90 -13.77
N ASN A 269 6.42 -10.17 -14.94
CA ASN A 269 6.77 -9.47 -16.17
C ASN A 269 6.53 -7.95 -16.08
N ASN A 270 5.46 -7.53 -15.39
CA ASN A 270 5.16 -6.12 -15.17
C ASN A 270 6.15 -5.49 -14.17
N LEU A 271 6.47 -6.19 -13.08
CA LEU A 271 7.48 -5.76 -12.11
C LEU A 271 8.86 -5.61 -12.76
N GLU A 272 9.31 -6.61 -13.54
CA GLU A 272 10.60 -6.56 -14.22
C GLU A 272 10.72 -5.37 -15.18
N LYS A 273 9.67 -5.09 -15.97
CA LYS A 273 9.66 -3.92 -16.84
C LYS A 273 9.75 -2.63 -16.03
N ALA A 274 8.92 -2.49 -15.00
CA ALA A 274 8.90 -1.27 -14.20
C ALA A 274 10.23 -1.02 -13.50
N ILE A 275 10.85 -2.05 -12.91
CA ILE A 275 12.16 -1.91 -12.26
C ILE A 275 13.24 -1.50 -13.27
N ARG A 276 13.25 -2.07 -14.49
CA ARG A 276 14.26 -1.73 -15.52
C ARG A 276 14.12 -0.33 -16.10
N TYR A 277 12.91 0.24 -16.10
CA TYR A 277 12.63 1.53 -16.74
C TYR A 277 12.39 2.67 -15.75
N ALA A 278 12.22 2.38 -14.46
CA ALA A 278 12.11 3.41 -13.43
C ALA A 278 13.49 3.95 -13.05
N ASP A 279 13.62 5.27 -12.93
CA ASP A 279 14.87 5.92 -12.50
C ASP A 279 15.26 5.55 -11.05
N CYS A 280 14.29 5.08 -10.26
CA CYS A 280 14.46 4.63 -8.88
C CYS A 280 14.39 3.10 -8.72
N GLY A 281 14.47 2.35 -9.83
CA GLY A 281 14.43 0.89 -9.85
C GLY A 281 15.82 0.27 -10.00
N GLU A 282 16.14 -0.69 -9.15
CA GLU A 282 17.33 -1.53 -9.26
C GLU A 282 16.98 -3.01 -9.09
N PRO A 283 17.70 -3.95 -9.75
CA PRO A 283 17.47 -5.37 -9.52
C PRO A 283 17.52 -5.75 -8.04
N ILE A 284 16.49 -6.45 -7.57
CA ILE A 284 16.29 -6.79 -6.15
C ILE A 284 15.95 -8.27 -5.99
N ASN A 285 16.45 -8.91 -4.94
CA ASN A 285 16.11 -10.29 -4.63
C ASN A 285 14.67 -10.39 -4.13
N ALA A 286 13.89 -11.24 -4.79
CA ALA A 286 12.48 -11.44 -4.58
C ALA A 286 12.07 -12.91 -4.68
N LEU A 287 10.90 -13.22 -4.16
CA LEU A 287 10.19 -14.46 -4.44
C LEU A 287 8.69 -14.14 -4.55
N VAL A 288 8.05 -14.58 -5.62
CA VAL A 288 6.61 -14.41 -5.83
C VAL A 288 5.95 -15.78 -5.83
N GLY A 289 4.93 -15.97 -5.00
CA GLY A 289 4.24 -17.25 -4.84
C GLY A 289 2.73 -17.13 -4.98
N LEU A 290 2.11 -18.18 -5.50
CA LEU A 290 0.67 -18.31 -5.65
C LEU A 290 0.22 -19.71 -5.25
N ALA A 291 -0.58 -19.80 -4.20
CA ALA A 291 -1.30 -21.01 -3.84
C ALA A 291 -2.73 -20.96 -4.40
N ASP A 292 -3.07 -21.91 -5.27
CA ASP A 292 -4.41 -22.11 -5.79
C ASP A 292 -5.04 -23.31 -5.08
N PHE A 293 -5.92 -23.04 -4.12
CA PHE A 293 -6.52 -24.07 -3.28
C PHE A 293 -7.55 -24.90 -4.03
N SER A 294 -8.20 -24.31 -5.03
CA SER A 294 -9.22 -24.95 -5.86
C SER A 294 -8.57 -25.99 -6.78
N ASN A 295 -7.45 -25.63 -7.41
CA ASN A 295 -6.72 -26.49 -8.33
C ASN A 295 -5.63 -27.35 -7.64
N ARG A 296 -5.38 -27.12 -6.34
CA ARG A 296 -4.32 -27.78 -5.56
C ARG A 296 -2.94 -27.57 -6.15
N GLU A 297 -2.68 -26.36 -6.63
CA GLU A 297 -1.42 -25.96 -7.23
C GLU A 297 -0.71 -24.94 -6.35
N PHE A 298 0.60 -25.09 -6.24
CA PHE A 298 1.48 -24.05 -5.72
C PHE A 298 2.44 -23.64 -6.83
N LYS A 299 2.44 -22.37 -7.21
CA LYS A 299 3.31 -21.79 -8.22
C LYS A 299 4.26 -20.81 -7.56
N VAL A 300 5.51 -20.78 -7.99
CA VAL A 300 6.51 -19.88 -7.44
C VAL A 300 7.48 -19.43 -8.52
N ILE A 301 7.90 -18.18 -8.43
CA ILE A 301 9.03 -17.62 -9.18
C ILE A 301 10.04 -17.14 -8.14
N SER A 302 11.22 -17.78 -8.11
CA SER A 302 12.36 -17.34 -7.33
C SER A 302 13.21 -16.39 -8.16
N ALA A 303 13.47 -15.20 -7.63
CA ALA A 303 14.31 -14.19 -8.25
C ALA A 303 15.44 -13.79 -7.28
N GLY A 304 16.55 -14.52 -7.28
CA GLY A 304 17.65 -14.28 -6.34
C GLY A 304 17.44 -14.77 -4.90
N ILE A 305 16.32 -15.43 -4.58
CA ILE A 305 16.06 -16.03 -3.25
C ILE A 305 15.97 -17.56 -3.36
N ASP A 306 16.91 -18.28 -2.73
CA ASP A 306 16.85 -19.74 -2.67
C ASP A 306 15.76 -20.24 -1.72
N GLY A 307 15.40 -21.52 -1.84
CA GLY A 307 14.52 -22.11 -0.83
C GLY A 307 14.30 -23.60 -0.95
N SER A 308 13.37 -24.09 -0.15
CA SER A 308 12.86 -25.45 -0.22
C SER A 308 11.36 -25.48 0.01
N TRP A 309 10.65 -26.12 -0.91
CA TRP A 309 9.23 -26.44 -0.79
C TRP A 309 9.07 -27.84 -0.18
N SER A 310 8.25 -27.93 0.86
CA SER A 310 7.89 -29.17 1.54
C SER A 310 6.37 -29.31 1.60
N SER A 311 5.84 -30.37 1.02
CA SER A 311 4.41 -30.70 1.07
C SER A 311 4.20 -32.20 1.25
N SER A 312 3.45 -32.60 2.28
CA SER A 312 3.27 -34.01 2.67
C SER A 312 4.60 -34.74 2.85
N ASN A 313 5.01 -35.59 1.90
CA ASN A 313 6.26 -36.34 1.90
C ASN A 313 7.24 -35.91 0.79
N VAL A 314 6.94 -34.83 0.10
CA VAL A 314 7.71 -34.35 -1.04
C VAL A 314 8.47 -33.10 -0.63
N ASN A 315 9.78 -33.11 -0.86
CA ASN A 315 10.65 -31.96 -0.69
C ASN A 315 11.28 -31.63 -2.05
N HIS A 316 11.23 -30.35 -2.41
CA HIS A 316 11.87 -29.80 -3.60
C HIS A 316 12.76 -28.64 -3.20
N THR A 317 13.98 -28.61 -3.74
CA THR A 317 14.85 -27.44 -3.65
C THR A 317 14.43 -26.45 -4.73
N LEU A 318 14.34 -25.17 -4.36
CA LEU A 318 14.18 -24.06 -5.28
C LEU A 318 15.56 -23.47 -5.51
N GLU A 319 16.03 -23.49 -6.75
CA GLU A 319 17.27 -22.84 -7.14
C GLU A 319 16.99 -21.38 -7.46
N ASN A 320 17.79 -20.47 -6.89
CA ASN A 320 17.67 -19.07 -7.25
C ASN A 320 17.96 -18.85 -8.74
N GLN A 321 17.19 -17.92 -9.31
CA GLN A 321 17.46 -17.38 -10.64
C GLN A 321 18.14 -16.01 -10.47
N GLU A 322 18.04 -15.14 -11.46
CA GLU A 322 18.51 -13.76 -11.32
C GLU A 322 17.61 -12.94 -10.40
N SER A 323 18.10 -11.80 -9.90
CA SER A 323 17.29 -10.83 -9.17
C SER A 323 16.14 -10.29 -10.03
N LEU A 324 15.03 -9.92 -9.40
CA LEU A 324 13.88 -9.32 -10.06
C LEU A 324 14.28 -7.99 -10.68
N GLY A 325 14.01 -7.79 -11.98
CA GLY A 325 14.47 -6.62 -12.72
C GLY A 325 15.84 -6.81 -13.39
N GLY A 326 16.48 -7.97 -13.23
CA GLY A 326 17.70 -8.34 -13.94
C GLY A 326 17.49 -8.61 -15.44
N ASP A 327 18.53 -9.10 -16.13
CA ASP A 327 18.53 -9.25 -17.58
C ASP A 327 17.90 -10.57 -18.07
N LYS A 328 17.94 -11.63 -17.24
CA LYS A 328 17.37 -12.94 -17.60
C LYS A 328 15.88 -13.01 -17.34
N VAL A 329 15.23 -13.83 -18.15
CA VAL A 329 13.83 -14.20 -17.97
C VAL A 329 13.71 -15.13 -16.77
N LEU A 330 12.81 -14.77 -15.85
CA LEU A 330 12.47 -15.59 -14.70
C LEU A 330 11.39 -16.62 -15.07
N HIS A 331 11.60 -17.86 -14.64
CA HIS A 331 10.73 -18.98 -14.90
C HIS A 331 9.94 -19.42 -13.67
N GLN A 332 8.66 -19.73 -13.89
CA GLN A 332 7.79 -20.29 -12.88
C GLN A 332 8.05 -21.80 -12.67
N GLU A 333 8.13 -22.20 -11.41
CA GLU A 333 8.03 -23.58 -10.97
C GLU A 333 6.63 -23.88 -10.41
N GLN A 334 6.18 -25.13 -10.55
CA GLN A 334 4.86 -25.58 -10.10
C GLN A 334 4.97 -26.87 -9.29
N PHE A 335 4.27 -26.89 -8.17
CA PHE A 335 4.20 -28.00 -7.22
C PHE A 335 2.76 -28.33 -6.87
N VAL A 336 2.55 -29.52 -6.31
CA VAL A 336 1.27 -29.93 -5.75
C VAL A 336 1.10 -29.30 -4.36
N LEU A 337 -0.08 -28.71 -4.12
CA LEU A 337 -0.49 -28.19 -2.83
C LEU A 337 -1.31 -29.26 -2.08
N ALA A 338 -0.81 -29.74 -0.95
CA ALA A 338 -1.54 -30.69 -0.12
C ALA A 338 -2.74 -30.01 0.55
N THR A 339 -3.89 -30.68 0.49
CA THR A 339 -5.17 -30.22 1.08
C THR A 339 -5.35 -30.59 2.54
N THR A 340 -4.47 -31.45 3.06
CA THR A 340 -4.44 -31.89 4.45
C THR A 340 -3.03 -31.75 5.00
N GLY A 341 -2.91 -31.30 6.25
CA GLY A 341 -1.61 -31.10 6.90
C GLY A 341 -0.95 -29.79 6.49
N LYS A 342 0.38 -29.77 6.56
CA LYS A 342 1.20 -28.57 6.44
C LYS A 342 1.97 -28.55 5.12
N ASN A 343 1.84 -27.46 4.38
CA ASN A 343 2.76 -27.09 3.31
C ASN A 343 3.71 -26.01 3.84
N SER A 344 4.97 -26.04 3.42
CA SER A 344 6.01 -25.16 3.93
C SER A 344 6.97 -24.75 2.83
N LEU A 345 7.15 -23.45 2.63
CA LEU A 345 8.23 -22.87 1.85
C LEU A 345 9.24 -22.25 2.82
N LYS A 346 10.44 -22.83 2.93
CA LYS A 346 11.56 -22.24 3.68
C LYS A 346 12.46 -21.49 2.72
N LEU A 347 12.80 -20.26 3.05
CA LEU A 347 13.69 -19.43 2.24
C LEU A 347 15.12 -19.50 2.78
N SER A 348 16.07 -19.39 1.87
CA SER A 348 17.51 -19.38 2.13
C SER A 348 18.19 -18.41 1.17
N GLY A 349 19.49 -18.18 1.35
CA GLY A 349 20.24 -17.23 0.51
C GLY A 349 19.98 -15.76 0.86
N ILE A 350 19.17 -15.48 1.90
CA ILE A 350 18.95 -14.14 2.44
C ILE A 350 19.92 -13.93 3.61
N VAL A 351 20.65 -12.82 3.60
CA VAL A 351 21.69 -12.52 4.60
C VAL A 351 21.03 -12.25 5.96
N ASP A 352 21.57 -12.86 7.02
CA ASP A 352 21.17 -12.65 8.42
C ASP A 352 19.67 -12.82 8.73
N ALA A 353 18.96 -13.58 7.90
CA ALA A 353 17.55 -13.81 8.06
C ALA A 353 17.12 -15.26 7.77
N ASN A 354 16.11 -15.71 8.50
CA ASN A 354 15.43 -16.98 8.24
C ASN A 354 13.95 -16.72 8.02
N CYS A 355 13.47 -17.07 6.82
CA CYS A 355 12.08 -16.87 6.44
C CYS A 355 11.37 -18.19 6.14
N GLN A 356 10.12 -18.30 6.56
CA GLN A 356 9.29 -19.46 6.30
C GLN A 356 7.85 -19.05 6.05
N ILE A 357 7.28 -19.53 4.95
CA ILE A 357 5.85 -19.45 4.67
C ILE A 357 5.24 -20.82 4.94
N VAL A 358 4.18 -20.84 5.73
CA VAL A 358 3.43 -22.05 6.08
C VAL A 358 2.01 -21.89 5.57
N ILE A 359 1.53 -22.89 4.84
CA ILE A 359 0.15 -22.97 4.33
C ILE A 359 -0.46 -24.28 4.84
N GLU A 360 -1.48 -24.18 5.67
CA GLU A 360 -2.12 -25.35 6.29
C GLU A 360 -3.64 -25.23 6.26
N SER A 361 -4.31 -26.38 6.11
CA SER A 361 -5.76 -26.47 6.23
C SER A 361 -6.12 -26.83 7.67
N LYS A 362 -7.06 -26.09 8.29
CA LYS A 362 -7.68 -26.49 9.55
C LYS A 362 -8.35 -27.85 9.32
N ALA A 363 -7.84 -28.88 9.96
CA ALA A 363 -8.50 -30.17 9.99
C ALA A 363 -9.95 -29.95 10.46
N THR A 364 -10.91 -30.54 9.73
CA THR A 364 -12.33 -30.57 10.13
C THR A 364 -12.55 -31.52 11.28
#